data_AF-A0AA37P8I6-F1
#
_entry.id   AF-A0AA37P8I6-F1
#
_cell.length_a   1.000
_cell.length_b   1.000
_cell.length_c   1.000
_cell.angle_alpha   90.00
_cell.angle_beta   90.00
_cell.angle_gamma   90.00
#
_symmetry.space_group_name_H-M   'P 1'
#
loop_
_entity.id
_entity.type
_entity.pdbx_description
1 polymer ?
#
loop_
_entity_poly.entity_id
_entity_poly.type
_entity_poly.pdbx_seq_one_letter_code
_entity_poly.pdbx_strand_id
1 'polypeptide(L)'
;MRVRASRQACNTTGSYSSFTGINPNTVELLDGWGKRADGTTDDETFLRGIQISDEQGMIEFLTRFPGYYASRSMHVHVTVQANATDGVSFGQSALQHVGQLFFEEDLLSQVYAVSPYSSHLETLNRTINAEDSVLSSASEDGYNPFLSVSLLGDSVEDGLVGYITIGVNSTGDGIATTGTDVNPQGWIPTVSVATGKLAQATAVDRAADYTS
;
A
#
# COMPACT_ATOMS: atom_id res chain seq x y z
N MET A 1 -10.99 -15.30 -14.96
CA MET A 1 -10.60 -15.79 -13.61
C MET A 1 -10.61 -14.58 -12.69
N ARG A 2 -11.37 -14.60 -11.59
CA ARG A 2 -11.38 -13.48 -10.64
C ARG A 2 -10.19 -13.58 -9.68
N VAL A 3 -9.54 -12.45 -9.44
CA VAL A 3 -8.47 -12.30 -8.45
C VAL A 3 -8.95 -11.43 -7.32
N ARG A 4 -8.30 -11.52 -6.16
CA ARG A 4 -8.50 -10.58 -5.06
C ARG A 4 -7.21 -9.85 -4.82
N ALA A 5 -7.24 -8.53 -4.83
CA ALA A 5 -6.08 -7.71 -4.51
C ALA A 5 -6.31 -6.95 -3.22
N SER A 6 -5.23 -6.75 -2.45
CA SER A 6 -5.20 -5.79 -1.36
C SER A 6 -4.31 -4.61 -1.74
N ARG A 7 -4.66 -3.43 -1.26
CA ARG A 7 -3.74 -2.28 -1.20
C ARG A 7 -3.50 -1.83 0.23
N GLN A 8 -2.30 -1.31 0.49
CA GLN A 8 -1.97 -0.61 1.73
C GLN A 8 -1.01 0.54 1.43
N ALA A 9 -1.25 1.69 2.04
CA ALA A 9 -0.40 2.88 1.92
C ALA A 9 -0.29 3.60 3.27
N CYS A 10 0.78 4.37 3.45
CA CYS A 10 0.89 5.29 4.58
C CYS A 10 0.10 6.58 4.32
N ASN A 11 -0.27 7.27 5.39
CA ASN A 11 -0.91 8.58 5.30
C ASN A 11 0.11 9.68 4.93
N THR A 12 -0.35 10.92 4.86
CA THR A 12 0.46 12.08 4.45
C THR A 12 1.62 12.40 5.39
N THR A 13 1.69 11.80 6.58
CA THR A 13 2.78 11.94 7.55
C THR A 13 3.66 10.69 7.64
N GLY A 14 3.47 9.72 6.74
CA GLY A 14 4.25 8.48 6.71
C GLY A 14 3.77 7.36 7.63
N SER A 15 2.70 7.57 8.39
CA SER A 15 2.19 6.57 9.32
C SER A 15 1.32 5.54 8.61
N TYR A 16 1.50 4.27 8.96
CA TYR A 16 0.59 3.20 8.56
C TYR A 16 -0.42 2.93 9.66
N SER A 17 -1.65 2.62 9.27
CA SER A 17 -2.66 2.14 10.20
C SER A 17 -2.21 0.81 10.83
N SER A 18 -2.63 0.52 12.06
CA SER A 18 -2.13 -0.59 12.89
C SER A 18 -0.71 -0.37 13.45
N PHE A 19 -0.02 0.70 13.05
CA PHE A 19 1.35 1.04 13.41
C PHE A 19 1.53 2.53 13.76
N THR A 20 0.47 3.20 14.21
CA THR A 20 0.50 4.63 14.54
C THR A 20 1.32 4.96 15.78
N GLY A 21 1.65 3.94 16.60
CA GLY A 21 2.58 4.08 17.72
C GLY A 21 4.06 4.08 17.32
N ILE A 22 4.38 3.94 16.03
CA ILE A 22 5.75 3.96 15.51
C ILE A 22 6.00 5.30 14.82
N ASN A 23 7.11 5.97 15.16
CA ASN A 23 7.53 7.18 14.49
C ASN A 23 8.04 6.85 13.06
N PRO A 24 7.34 7.26 11.99
CA PRO A 24 7.75 6.92 10.62
C PRO A 24 9.00 7.70 10.17
N ASN A 25 9.39 8.75 10.89
CA ASN A 25 10.50 9.62 10.49
C ASN A 25 11.86 9.14 11.00
N THR A 26 11.93 8.03 11.75
CA THR A 26 13.19 7.50 12.28
C THR A 26 13.64 6.27 11.51
N VAL A 27 14.96 6.07 11.44
CA VAL A 27 15.58 4.89 10.80
C VAL A 27 15.64 3.68 11.73
N GLU A 28 15.42 3.87 13.03
CA GLU A 28 15.42 2.78 13.99
C GLU A 28 14.04 2.13 14.04
N LEU A 29 14.00 0.88 13.57
CA LEU A 29 12.78 0.10 13.33
C LEU A 29 11.98 -0.25 14.59
N LEU A 30 12.47 0.16 15.77
CA LEU A 30 11.92 -0.17 17.06
C LEU A 30 11.89 1.02 18.04
N ASP A 31 12.04 2.26 17.55
CA ASP A 31 12.14 3.42 18.45
C ASP A 31 10.88 3.58 19.33
N GLY A 32 11.01 3.18 20.59
CA GLY A 32 10.05 3.43 21.67
C GLY A 32 8.71 2.69 21.62
N TRP A 33 8.46 1.78 20.66
CA TRP A 33 7.14 1.15 20.54
C TRP A 33 6.97 -0.10 21.41
N GLY A 34 5.74 -0.29 21.91
CA GLY A 34 5.30 -1.52 22.57
C GLY A 34 4.36 -2.32 21.67
N LYS A 35 4.71 -3.59 21.40
CA LYS A 35 3.89 -4.46 20.56
C LYS A 35 2.71 -5.05 21.32
N ARG A 36 1.51 -5.02 20.73
CA ARG A 36 0.37 -5.83 21.16
C ARG A 36 0.64 -7.31 20.86
N ALA A 37 -0.20 -8.18 21.45
CA ALA A 37 -0.11 -9.63 21.21
C ALA A 37 -0.31 -10.02 19.73
N ASP A 38 -1.03 -9.19 18.97
CA ASP A 38 -1.27 -9.33 17.53
C ASP A 38 -0.17 -8.69 16.65
N GLY A 39 0.88 -8.14 17.26
CA GLY A 39 2.01 -7.51 16.56
C GLY A 39 1.78 -6.06 16.11
N THR A 40 0.61 -5.48 16.40
CA THR A 40 0.26 -4.09 16.05
C THR A 40 0.53 -3.12 17.21
N THR A 41 0.43 -1.80 16.96
CA THR A 41 0.40 -0.78 18.03
C THR A 41 -1.02 -0.36 18.40
N ASP A 42 -1.97 -0.52 17.48
CA ASP A 42 -3.32 0.02 17.58
C ASP A 42 -4.31 -0.74 16.68
N ASP A 43 -5.54 -0.25 16.67
CA ASP A 43 -6.67 -0.86 15.98
C ASP A 43 -7.04 -0.19 14.64
N GLU A 44 -6.22 0.77 14.17
CA GLU A 44 -6.51 1.61 13.00
C GLU A 44 -6.42 0.85 11.68
N THR A 45 -7.27 1.23 10.72
CA THR A 45 -7.41 0.53 9.43
C THR A 45 -7.40 1.46 8.20
N PHE A 46 -7.09 2.74 8.38
CA PHE A 46 -7.06 3.71 7.27
C PHE A 46 -6.11 3.30 6.14
N LEU A 47 -6.46 3.69 4.90
CA LEU A 47 -5.65 3.48 3.68
C LEU A 47 -5.29 2.01 3.40
N ARG A 48 -6.10 1.08 3.92
CA ARG A 48 -6.11 -0.33 3.55
C ARG A 48 -7.37 -0.64 2.76
N GLY A 49 -7.26 -1.47 1.74
CA GLY A 49 -8.42 -1.89 0.94
C GLY A 49 -8.23 -3.29 0.39
N ILE A 50 -9.34 -4.01 0.20
CA ILE A 50 -9.38 -5.30 -0.48
C ILE A 50 -10.53 -5.24 -1.48
N GLN A 51 -10.26 -5.67 -2.71
CA GLN A 51 -11.28 -5.80 -3.74
C GLN A 51 -11.12 -7.12 -4.48
N ILE A 52 -12.23 -7.62 -5.01
CA ILE A 52 -12.26 -8.74 -5.94
C ILE A 52 -12.41 -8.14 -7.34
N SER A 53 -11.67 -8.67 -8.29
CA SER A 53 -11.74 -8.20 -9.67
C SER A 53 -13.10 -8.50 -10.29
N ASP A 54 -13.49 -7.66 -11.24
CA ASP A 54 -14.60 -7.96 -12.14
C ASP A 54 -14.27 -9.13 -13.09
N GLU A 55 -15.14 -9.38 -14.07
CA GLU A 55 -14.97 -10.46 -15.05
C GLU A 55 -13.80 -10.22 -16.01
N GLN A 56 -13.40 -8.97 -16.19
CA GLN A 56 -12.31 -8.49 -17.03
C GLN A 56 -10.97 -8.46 -16.27
N GLY A 57 -10.99 -8.68 -14.95
CA GLY A 57 -9.79 -8.63 -14.10
C GLY A 57 -9.48 -7.24 -13.56
N MET A 58 -10.38 -6.28 -13.69
CA MET A 58 -10.21 -4.91 -13.22
C MET A 58 -10.50 -4.82 -11.72
N ILE A 59 -9.67 -4.03 -11.02
CA ILE A 59 -9.85 -3.68 -9.62
C ILE A 59 -9.65 -2.17 -9.50
N GLU A 60 -10.59 -1.51 -8.83
CA GLU A 60 -10.56 -0.07 -8.60
C GLU A 60 -10.52 0.23 -7.10
N PHE A 61 -9.72 1.23 -6.74
CA PHE A 61 -9.64 1.73 -5.37
C PHE A 61 -9.71 3.25 -5.39
N LEU A 62 -10.66 3.82 -4.64
CA LEU A 62 -10.59 5.22 -4.29
C LEU A 62 -9.70 5.39 -3.06
N THR A 63 -8.74 6.32 -3.12
CA THR A 63 -7.81 6.54 -2.01
C THR A 63 -7.26 7.95 -1.95
N ARG A 64 -6.42 8.21 -0.95
CA ARG A 64 -5.58 9.41 -0.85
C ARG A 64 -4.20 9.06 -1.39
N PHE A 65 -3.51 10.05 -1.94
CA PHE A 65 -2.12 9.87 -2.36
C PHE A 65 -1.25 9.48 -1.14
N PRO A 66 -0.32 8.52 -1.27
CA PRO A 66 0.50 8.08 -0.14
C PRO A 66 1.51 9.14 0.28
N GLY A 67 1.88 9.14 1.57
CA GLY A 67 3.08 9.86 2.04
C GLY A 67 4.38 9.08 1.80
N TYR A 68 5.46 9.54 2.44
CA TYR A 68 6.71 8.78 2.60
C TYR A 68 7.05 8.60 4.07
N TYR A 69 8.07 7.81 4.34
CA TYR A 69 8.67 7.66 5.67
C TYR A 69 10.17 7.47 5.49
N ALA A 70 10.93 7.44 6.58
CA ALA A 70 12.37 7.38 6.51
C ALA A 70 12.85 6.24 5.60
N SER A 71 13.84 6.53 4.74
CA SER A 71 14.48 5.64 3.77
C SER A 71 13.65 5.18 2.56
N ARG A 72 12.38 5.57 2.45
CA ARG A 72 11.49 5.06 1.39
C ARG A 72 10.86 6.21 0.60
N SER A 73 10.83 6.08 -0.73
CA SER A 73 10.02 6.94 -1.60
C SER A 73 8.53 6.58 -1.47
N MET A 74 7.64 7.43 -1.97
CA MET A 74 6.19 7.22 -1.93
C MET A 74 5.81 5.96 -2.73
N HIS A 75 5.06 5.07 -2.09
CA HIS A 75 4.62 3.84 -2.71
C HIS A 75 3.29 3.34 -2.15
N VAL A 76 2.68 2.42 -2.89
CA VAL A 76 1.52 1.65 -2.46
C VAL A 76 1.90 0.17 -2.47
N HIS A 77 1.73 -0.52 -1.35
CA HIS A 77 1.85 -1.97 -1.31
C HIS A 77 0.65 -2.61 -2.02
N VAL A 78 0.93 -3.63 -2.83
CA VAL A 78 -0.08 -4.46 -3.48
C VAL A 78 0.21 -5.93 -3.22
N THR A 79 -0.84 -6.70 -2.95
CA THR A 79 -0.76 -8.16 -2.96
C THR A 79 -1.94 -8.73 -3.73
N VAL A 80 -1.75 -9.88 -4.39
CA VAL A 80 -2.79 -10.52 -5.18
C VAL A 80 -2.92 -12.00 -4.81
N GLN A 81 -4.16 -12.42 -4.65
CA GLN A 81 -4.59 -13.79 -4.48
C GLN A 81 -5.33 -14.24 -5.76
N ALA A 82 -4.85 -15.32 -6.33
CA ALA A 82 -5.48 -16.07 -7.38
C ALA A 82 -6.63 -16.90 -6.81
N ASN A 83 -7.66 -17.15 -7.62
CA ASN A 83 -8.83 -17.98 -7.31
C ASN A 83 -9.65 -17.46 -6.13
N ALA A 84 -9.84 -16.13 -6.10
CA ALA A 84 -10.70 -15.51 -5.11
C ALA A 84 -12.11 -16.08 -5.20
N THR A 85 -12.55 -16.73 -4.11
CA THR A 85 -13.89 -17.27 -3.98
C THR A 85 -14.63 -16.49 -2.90
N ASP A 86 -15.92 -16.23 -3.12
CA ASP A 86 -16.76 -15.54 -2.15
C ASP A 86 -16.79 -16.30 -0.81
N GLY A 87 -16.71 -15.58 0.30
CA GLY A 87 -16.72 -16.15 1.65
C GLY A 87 -15.39 -16.71 2.18
N VAL A 88 -14.34 -16.83 1.36
CA VAL A 88 -13.00 -17.21 1.83
C VAL A 88 -12.26 -15.97 2.36
N SER A 89 -11.75 -16.00 3.59
CA SER A 89 -10.95 -14.89 4.16
C SER A 89 -9.62 -14.70 3.40
N PHE A 90 -9.12 -13.47 3.35
CA PHE A 90 -7.80 -13.16 2.79
C PHE A 90 -6.71 -14.03 3.42
N GLY A 91 -6.75 -14.30 4.73
CA GLY A 91 -5.74 -15.14 5.39
C GLY A 91 -5.82 -16.65 5.07
N GLN A 92 -6.76 -17.08 4.23
CA GLN A 92 -6.99 -18.49 3.90
C GLN A 92 -6.58 -18.84 2.45
N SER A 93 -6.13 -17.85 1.67
CA SER A 93 -5.68 -18.04 0.29
C SER A 93 -4.20 -17.75 0.15
N ALA A 94 -3.49 -18.54 -0.64
CA ALA A 94 -2.09 -18.28 -0.97
C ALA A 94 -1.96 -16.94 -1.71
N LEU A 95 -0.88 -16.20 -1.47
CA LEU A 95 -0.53 -15.02 -2.28
C LEU A 95 0.21 -15.46 -3.55
N GLN A 96 -0.15 -14.90 -4.70
CA GLN A 96 0.53 -15.16 -5.99
C GLN A 96 1.33 -13.96 -6.46
N HIS A 97 1.12 -12.78 -5.87
CA HIS A 97 1.90 -11.60 -6.15
C HIS A 97 2.02 -10.73 -4.91
N VAL A 98 3.21 -10.17 -4.70
CA VAL A 98 3.50 -9.15 -3.70
C VAL A 98 4.40 -8.12 -4.37
N GLY A 99 4.02 -6.85 -4.30
CA GLY A 99 4.73 -5.78 -4.97
C GLY A 99 4.53 -4.43 -4.32
N GLN A 100 5.24 -3.44 -4.84
CA GLN A 100 5.11 -2.04 -4.47
C GLN A 100 4.97 -1.22 -5.75
N LEU A 101 3.99 -0.32 -5.76
CA LEU A 101 3.70 0.56 -6.88
C LEU A 101 4.25 1.95 -6.56
N PHE A 102 4.98 2.53 -7.50
CA PHE A 102 5.65 3.82 -7.35
C PHE A 102 5.06 4.86 -8.31
N PHE A 103 5.49 6.11 -8.14
CA PHE A 103 5.05 7.26 -8.91
C PHE A 103 6.25 7.99 -9.48
N GLU A 104 6.09 8.59 -10.65
CA GLU A 104 7.15 9.37 -11.30
C GLU A 104 7.59 10.57 -10.45
N GLU A 105 8.89 10.86 -10.45
CA GLU A 105 9.50 11.89 -9.58
C GLU A 105 8.93 13.31 -9.85
N ASP A 106 8.55 13.59 -11.10
CA ASP A 106 7.91 14.85 -11.49
C ASP A 106 6.52 15.02 -10.87
N LEU A 107 5.74 13.93 -10.76
CA LEU A 107 4.44 13.95 -10.08
C LEU A 107 4.64 14.12 -8.57
N LEU A 108 5.61 13.40 -8.00
CA LEU A 108 5.95 13.50 -6.58
C LEU A 108 6.32 14.92 -6.18
N SER A 109 7.10 15.61 -7.03
CA SER A 109 7.46 17.00 -6.82
C SER A 109 6.26 17.94 -6.83
N GLN A 110 5.27 17.71 -7.70
CA GLN A 110 4.02 18.48 -7.72
C GLN A 110 3.17 18.25 -6.47
N VAL A 111 3.01 17.00 -6.05
CA VAL A 111 2.25 16.65 -4.84
C VAL A 111 2.88 17.28 -3.60
N TYR A 112 4.21 17.26 -3.48
CA TYR A 112 4.91 17.82 -2.34
C TYR A 112 5.06 19.35 -2.36
N ALA A 113 4.60 20.02 -3.43
CA ALA A 113 4.48 21.46 -3.47
C ALA A 113 3.20 21.99 -2.80
N VAL A 114 2.24 21.11 -2.48
CA VAL A 114 0.90 21.49 -2.03
C VAL A 114 0.54 20.91 -0.66
N SER A 115 -0.40 21.55 0.04
CA SER A 115 -0.90 21.09 1.32
C SER A 115 -1.80 19.85 1.17
N PRO A 116 -1.77 18.87 2.09
CA PRO A 116 -0.97 18.85 3.34
C PRO A 116 0.44 18.26 3.19
N TYR A 117 0.81 17.74 2.01
CA TYR A 117 2.06 17.00 1.81
C TYR A 117 3.30 17.87 2.04
N SER A 118 3.26 19.14 1.63
CA SER A 118 4.37 20.08 1.83
C SER A 118 4.77 20.24 3.31
N SER A 119 3.84 20.06 4.26
CA SER A 119 4.16 20.17 5.69
C SER A 119 5.02 19.02 6.21
N HIS A 120 4.97 17.84 5.57
CA HIS A 120 5.77 16.70 6.02
C HIS A 120 7.28 16.90 5.76
N LEU A 121 7.62 17.67 4.73
CA LEU A 121 9.00 18.07 4.40
C LEU A 121 9.68 18.85 5.54
N GLU A 122 8.92 19.52 6.41
CA GLU A 122 9.46 20.22 7.57
C GLU A 122 9.98 19.27 8.66
N THR A 123 9.55 18.00 8.61
CA THR A 123 9.84 17.01 9.65
C THR A 123 10.81 15.92 9.21
N LEU A 124 10.91 15.66 7.90
CA LEU A 124 11.75 14.62 7.33
C LEU A 124 12.10 14.99 5.88
N ASN A 125 13.35 14.85 5.46
CA ASN A 125 13.69 14.99 4.05
C ASN A 125 13.15 13.80 3.24
N ARG A 126 12.48 14.09 2.13
CA ARG A 126 11.94 13.05 1.25
C ARG A 126 13.08 12.26 0.59
N THR A 127 12.99 10.93 0.66
CA THR A 127 13.82 10.02 -0.15
C THR A 127 13.29 10.07 -1.59
N ILE A 128 14.14 10.45 -2.54
CA ILE A 128 13.75 10.47 -3.96
C ILE A 128 13.78 9.05 -4.53
N ASN A 129 13.09 8.84 -5.66
CA ASN A 129 13.04 7.50 -6.29
C ASN A 129 14.43 6.91 -6.53
N ALA A 130 15.40 7.72 -6.98
CA ALA A 130 16.76 7.26 -7.24
C ALA A 130 17.53 6.78 -6.00
N GLU A 131 17.05 7.10 -4.80
CA GLU A 131 17.67 6.73 -3.51
C GLU A 131 16.93 5.57 -2.82
N ASP A 132 15.76 5.16 -3.32
CA ASP A 132 14.99 4.06 -2.73
C ASP A 132 15.55 2.70 -3.20
N SER A 133 16.09 1.94 -2.24
CA SER A 133 16.69 0.63 -2.47
C SER A 133 15.67 -0.45 -2.84
N VAL A 134 14.40 -0.29 -2.46
CA VAL A 134 13.32 -1.21 -2.79
C VAL A 134 12.75 -0.93 -4.18
N LEU A 135 12.71 0.33 -4.62
CA LEU A 135 12.39 0.64 -6.02
C LEU A 135 13.43 0.05 -6.96
N SER A 136 14.71 0.13 -6.57
CA SER A 136 15.80 -0.48 -7.32
C SER A 136 15.56 -1.98 -7.51
N SER A 137 15.25 -2.71 -6.43
CA SER A 137 14.96 -4.14 -6.50
C SER A 137 13.65 -4.49 -7.20
N ALA A 138 12.61 -3.66 -7.05
CA ALA A 138 11.33 -3.83 -7.73
C ALA A 138 11.44 -3.75 -9.27
N SER A 139 12.54 -3.19 -9.78
CA SER A 139 12.77 -3.00 -11.22
C SER A 139 13.86 -3.92 -11.80
N GLU A 140 14.52 -4.76 -10.98
CA GLU A 140 15.70 -5.54 -11.37
C GLU A 140 15.45 -6.52 -12.53
N ASP A 141 14.29 -7.16 -12.56
CA ASP A 141 13.93 -8.17 -13.56
C ASP A 141 13.26 -7.57 -14.82
N GLY A 142 13.38 -6.26 -15.03
CA GLY A 142 12.77 -5.55 -16.15
C GLY A 142 11.27 -5.26 -15.97
N TYR A 143 10.75 -5.42 -14.75
CA TYR A 143 9.42 -4.97 -14.39
C TYR A 143 9.38 -3.43 -14.27
N ASN A 144 8.24 -2.85 -14.62
CA ASN A 144 7.98 -1.44 -14.40
C ASN A 144 6.95 -1.28 -13.27
N PRO A 145 7.36 -0.83 -12.07
CA PRO A 145 6.46 -0.67 -10.94
C PRO A 145 5.78 0.71 -10.90
N PHE A 146 5.99 1.57 -11.90
CA PHE A 146 5.42 2.91 -11.94
C PHE A 146 3.97 2.91 -12.45
N LEU A 147 3.10 3.55 -11.67
CA LEU A 147 1.73 3.84 -12.09
C LEU A 147 1.74 4.87 -13.23
N SER A 148 0.95 4.62 -14.27
CA SER A 148 0.61 5.65 -15.23
C SER A 148 -0.49 6.53 -14.63
N VAL A 149 -0.21 7.83 -14.48
CA VAL A 149 -1.10 8.77 -13.79
C VAL A 149 -1.54 9.89 -14.71
N SER A 150 -2.81 10.27 -14.62
CA SER A 150 -3.39 11.45 -15.25
C SER A 150 -4.12 12.31 -14.22
N LEU A 151 -4.05 13.64 -14.38
CA LEU A 151 -4.84 14.58 -13.59
C LEU A 151 -6.32 14.46 -13.98
N LEU A 152 -7.21 14.58 -12.99
CA LEU A 152 -8.65 14.68 -13.22
C LEU A 152 -9.10 16.12 -13.51
N GLY A 153 -8.26 17.10 -13.20
CA GLY A 153 -8.45 18.52 -13.48
C GLY A 153 -7.14 19.19 -13.92
N ASP A 154 -6.93 20.42 -13.48
CA ASP A 154 -5.78 21.25 -13.88
C ASP A 154 -4.58 21.05 -12.96
N SER A 155 -4.80 20.55 -11.73
CA SER A 155 -3.75 20.32 -10.75
C SER A 155 -3.91 19.01 -9.96
N VAL A 156 -2.89 18.67 -9.16
CA VAL A 156 -2.90 17.45 -8.32
C VAL A 156 -3.98 17.48 -7.23
N GLU A 157 -4.43 18.67 -6.83
CA GLU A 157 -5.51 18.88 -5.86
C GLU A 157 -6.89 18.52 -6.40
N ASP A 158 -7.09 18.59 -7.72
CA ASP A 158 -8.36 18.22 -8.38
C ASP A 158 -8.57 16.70 -8.44
N GLY A 159 -7.51 15.94 -8.16
CA GLY A 159 -7.52 14.48 -8.12
C GLY A 159 -6.74 13.84 -9.25
N LEU A 160 -6.50 12.54 -9.08
CA LEU A 160 -5.65 11.74 -9.94
C LEU A 160 -6.35 10.44 -10.30
N VAL A 161 -6.16 9.98 -11.53
CA VAL A 161 -6.41 8.58 -11.91
C VAL A 161 -5.08 7.91 -12.20
N GLY A 162 -4.81 6.82 -11.49
CA GLY A 162 -3.61 6.00 -11.68
C GLY A 162 -4.00 4.60 -12.14
N TYR A 163 -3.29 4.05 -13.11
CA TYR A 163 -3.50 2.68 -13.58
C TYR A 163 -2.19 1.96 -13.87
N ILE A 164 -2.20 0.65 -13.65
CA ILE A 164 -1.11 -0.28 -13.95
C ILE A 164 -1.70 -1.67 -14.21
N THR A 165 -1.08 -2.42 -15.11
CA THR A 165 -1.42 -3.82 -15.34
C THR A 165 -0.42 -4.70 -14.60
N ILE A 166 -0.91 -5.55 -13.69
CA ILE A 166 -0.08 -6.49 -12.95
C ILE A 166 -0.28 -7.89 -13.54
N GLY A 167 0.79 -8.45 -14.10
CA GLY A 167 0.82 -9.86 -14.52
C GLY A 167 0.93 -10.77 -13.29
N VAL A 168 0.00 -11.71 -13.13
CA VAL A 168 -0.03 -12.64 -12.00
C VAL A 168 0.03 -14.08 -12.51
N ASN A 169 1.02 -14.85 -12.04
CA ASN A 169 1.08 -16.28 -12.31
C ASN A 169 0.10 -17.01 -11.36
N SER A 170 -1.13 -17.21 -11.82
CA SER A 170 -2.20 -17.82 -11.02
C SER A 170 -2.01 -19.29 -10.69
N THR A 171 -1.10 -19.97 -11.39
CA THR A 171 -0.75 -21.38 -11.19
C THR A 171 0.58 -21.57 -10.47
N GLY A 172 1.27 -20.48 -10.14
CA GLY A 172 2.52 -20.52 -9.38
C GLY A 172 2.29 -20.91 -7.92
N ASP A 173 3.36 -21.36 -7.28
CA ASP A 173 3.35 -21.64 -5.85
C ASP A 173 3.00 -20.37 -5.05
N GLY A 174 2.33 -20.58 -3.91
CA GLY A 174 2.03 -19.50 -2.99
C GLY A 174 3.29 -18.86 -2.41
N ILE A 175 3.36 -17.53 -2.43
CA ILE A 175 4.39 -16.76 -1.73
C ILE A 175 4.16 -16.90 -0.23
N ALA A 176 5.15 -17.45 0.47
CA ALA A 176 5.11 -17.56 1.91
C ALA A 176 5.21 -16.17 2.55
N THR A 177 4.23 -15.80 3.38
CA THR A 177 4.25 -14.58 4.18
C THR A 177 4.74 -14.88 5.60
N THR A 178 5.96 -15.39 5.73
CA THR A 178 6.58 -15.58 7.04
C THR A 178 7.28 -14.28 7.45
N GLY A 179 6.54 -13.38 8.11
CA GLY A 179 7.01 -12.03 8.45
C GLY A 179 6.75 -11.64 9.89
N THR A 180 6.85 -12.57 10.85
CA THR A 180 6.55 -12.29 12.27
C THR A 180 7.61 -11.45 12.98
N ASP A 181 8.77 -11.18 12.36
CA ASP A 181 9.94 -10.70 13.12
C ASP A 181 10.67 -9.48 12.55
N VAL A 182 10.17 -8.82 11.48
CA VAL A 182 10.80 -7.59 10.97
C VAL A 182 9.81 -6.49 10.59
N ASN A 183 10.22 -5.27 10.92
CA ASN A 183 9.65 -3.95 10.65
C ASN A 183 8.38 -3.86 9.76
N PRO A 184 7.23 -3.47 10.34
CA PRO A 184 5.98 -3.26 9.63
C PRO A 184 5.89 -2.09 8.67
N GLN A 185 6.83 -1.15 8.73
CA GLN A 185 6.86 -0.03 7.82
C GLN A 185 7.69 -0.34 6.57
N GLY A 186 8.84 -1.02 6.65
CA GLY A 186 9.81 -1.05 5.55
C GLY A 186 9.96 -2.38 4.81
N TRP A 187 9.70 -3.52 5.47
CA TRP A 187 9.88 -4.84 4.86
C TRP A 187 8.66 -5.68 5.12
N ILE A 188 7.79 -5.77 4.11
CA ILE A 188 6.51 -6.49 4.10
C ILE A 188 6.37 -7.41 5.32
N PRO A 189 5.61 -6.99 6.33
CA PRO A 189 4.73 -7.89 7.00
C PRO A 189 3.35 -7.41 6.58
N THR A 190 2.74 -8.19 5.71
CA THR A 190 1.37 -8.59 6.02
C THR A 190 1.40 -9.15 7.45
N VAL A 191 1.37 -8.27 8.46
CA VAL A 191 0.66 -8.63 9.68
C VAL A 191 -0.69 -9.06 9.16
N SER A 192 -0.99 -10.33 9.36
CA SER A 192 -2.30 -10.88 9.11
C SER A 192 -3.26 -10.08 9.99
N VAL A 193 -3.79 -8.97 9.46
CA VAL A 193 -4.83 -8.22 10.13
C VAL A 193 -5.97 -9.22 10.29
N ALA A 194 -6.41 -9.45 11.52
CA ALA A 194 -7.45 -10.42 11.79
C ALA A 194 -8.64 -10.20 10.84
N THR A 195 -9.29 -11.28 10.39
CA THR A 195 -10.38 -11.22 9.40
C THR A 195 -11.43 -10.13 9.69
N GLY A 196 -11.71 -9.84 10.97
CA GLY A 196 -12.62 -8.76 11.39
C GLY A 196 -12.13 -7.34 11.08
N LYS A 197 -10.81 -7.09 11.11
CA LYS A 197 -10.19 -5.80 10.74
C LYS A 197 -10.18 -5.57 9.24
N LEU A 198 -9.98 -6.63 8.46
CA LEU A 198 -10.10 -6.59 7.00
C LEU A 198 -11.52 -6.24 6.54
N ALA A 199 -12.54 -6.76 7.23
CA ALA A 199 -13.93 -6.43 6.97
C ALA A 199 -14.26 -4.96 7.31
N GLN A 200 -13.60 -4.37 8.31
CA GLN A 200 -13.76 -2.95 8.69
C GLN A 200 -13.09 -2.00 7.70
N ALA A 201 -11.88 -2.33 7.23
CA ALA A 201 -11.13 -1.51 6.26
C ALA A 201 -11.91 -1.27 4.96
N THR A 202 -12.71 -2.25 4.53
CA THR A 202 -13.55 -2.17 3.32
C THR A 202 -14.99 -1.72 3.61
N ALA A 203 -15.38 -1.57 4.88
CA ALA A 203 -16.73 -1.17 5.24
C ALA A 203 -17.00 0.31 4.94
N VAL A 204 -15.98 1.17 5.07
CA VAL A 204 -16.09 2.61 4.77
C VAL A 204 -16.27 2.83 3.27
N ASP A 205 -15.46 2.17 2.43
CA ASP A 205 -15.57 2.26 0.98
C ASP A 205 -16.91 1.69 0.49
N ARG A 206 -17.36 0.56 1.04
CA ARG A 206 -18.69 -0.02 0.73
C ARG A 206 -19.87 0.85 1.18
N ALA A 207 -19.75 1.53 2.32
CA ALA A 207 -20.81 2.42 2.82
C ALA A 207 -20.98 3.70 1.97
N ALA A 208 -20.00 4.01 1.12
CA ALA A 208 -20.04 5.12 0.18
C ALA A 208 -20.42 4.67 -1.25
N ASP A 209 -21.01 3.48 -1.41
CA ASP A 209 -21.40 2.88 -2.70
C ASP A 209 -20.24 2.71 -3.70
N TYR A 210 -18.99 2.67 -3.23
CA TYR A 210 -17.88 2.16 -4.03
C TYR A 210 -17.92 0.63 -4.02
N THR A 211 -18.87 0.09 -4.78
CA THR A 211 -19.00 -1.33 -5.08
C THR A 211 -18.55 -1.56 -6.51
N SER A 212 -17.61 -2.49 -6.71
CA SER A 212 -17.46 -3.16 -8.01
C SER A 212 -18.73 -3.92 -8.37
#